data_AF-A0A922LYB0-F1
#
_entry.id   AF-A0A922LYB0-F1
#
_cell.length_a   1.000
_cell.length_b   1.000
_cell.length_c   1.000
_cell.angle_alpha   90.00
_cell.angle_beta   90.00
_cell.angle_gamma   90.00
#
_symmetry.space_group_name_H-M   'P 1'
#
loop_
_entity.id
_entity.type
_entity.pdbx_description
1 polymer ?
#
loop_
_entity_poly.entity_id
_entity_poly.type
_entity_poly.pdbx_seq_one_letter_code
_entity_poly.pdbx_strand_id
1 'polypeptide(L)'
;MHSRFAIYWRNQGMFLQHRLCFYSSNHPKQSPTYNEVNILMIDRNFQKVLFDCQKYDYQKASFEILQEFCRLGIDITSSRHYKNPLYFSIPDLSGSNVKEHLDSVAKELSHPYMKLLESFGSPPELPKIWESSSGWTKYRGDKTYSVEAPLEDALIFDTEVLVKEGHVPTMAVALTSDGWYSWTSKRLSVYDDNCLNDINAFNSLIPIYGSKNKDISKCVIGHFVSYDRARILEEYLLDVCTFT
;
A
#
# COMPACT_ATOMS: atom_id res chain seq x y z
N MET A 1 -5.34 20.91 -15.27
CA MET A 1 -5.71 19.71 -14.49
C MET A 1 -4.78 18.58 -14.88
N HIS A 2 -3.87 18.16 -14.00
CA HIS A 2 -3.07 16.96 -14.24
C HIS A 2 -3.82 15.78 -13.60
N SER A 3 -4.45 14.94 -14.41
CA SER A 3 -5.10 13.71 -13.93
C SER A 3 -4.01 12.74 -13.47
N ARG A 4 -3.98 12.42 -12.18
CA ARG A 4 -3.12 11.37 -11.62
C ARG A 4 -3.99 10.17 -11.31
N PHE A 5 -3.89 9.14 -12.14
CA PHE A 5 -4.40 7.81 -11.84
C PHE A 5 -3.57 7.22 -10.69
N ALA A 6 -4.24 6.65 -9.70
CA ALA A 6 -3.60 5.94 -8.59
C ALA A 6 -4.05 4.47 -8.62
N ILE A 7 -3.07 3.56 -8.60
CA ILE A 7 -3.25 2.10 -8.52
C ILE A 7 -2.79 1.68 -7.12
N TYR A 8 -3.56 0.85 -6.43
CA TYR A 8 -3.23 0.40 -5.07
C TYR A 8 -3.00 -1.11 -4.98
N TRP A 9 -2.03 -1.48 -4.14
CA TRP A 9 -1.52 -2.84 -3.97
C TRP A 9 -2.09 -3.47 -2.68
N ARG A 10 -2.71 -4.67 -2.78
CA ARG A 10 -2.96 -5.54 -1.62
C ARG A 10 -1.84 -6.59 -1.57
N ASN A 11 -1.02 -6.56 -0.52
CA ASN A 11 0.12 -7.48 -0.39
C ASN A 11 -0.38 -8.94 -0.29
N GLN A 12 0.01 -9.78 -1.24
CA GLN A 12 0.08 -11.23 -1.03
C GLN A 12 1.45 -11.58 -0.45
N GLY A 13 1.49 -12.59 0.42
CA GLY A 13 2.48 -12.72 1.48
C GLY A 13 3.93 -12.93 1.09
N MET A 14 4.81 -12.44 1.97
CA MET A 14 6.15 -13.02 2.14
C MET A 14 6.84 -12.52 3.44
N PHE A 15 6.33 -12.88 4.62
CA PHE A 15 7.12 -12.78 5.86
C PHE A 15 6.77 -13.92 6.83
N LEU A 16 7.14 -15.14 6.46
CA LEU A 16 7.20 -16.27 7.39
C LEU A 16 8.67 -16.57 7.73
N GLN A 17 8.96 -16.53 9.04
CA GLN A 17 10.17 -17.01 9.70
C GLN A 17 11.51 -16.37 9.28
N HIS A 18 11.73 -15.12 9.69
CA HIS A 18 13.04 -14.78 10.23
C HIS A 18 12.89 -14.46 11.72
N ARG A 19 13.21 -15.43 12.58
CA ARG A 19 13.58 -15.13 13.96
C ARG A 19 14.72 -14.13 13.88
N LEU A 20 14.45 -12.88 14.22
CA LEU A 20 15.44 -11.82 14.26
C LEU A 20 16.40 -12.09 15.44
N CYS A 21 17.35 -12.98 15.24
CA CYS A 21 18.53 -13.10 16.09
C CYS A 21 19.45 -11.93 15.76
N PHE A 22 19.21 -10.79 16.39
CA PHE A 22 19.90 -9.52 16.12
C PHE A 22 21.37 -9.45 16.57
N TYR A 23 21.93 -10.50 17.17
CA TYR A 23 23.31 -10.51 17.62
C TYR A 23 24.01 -11.77 17.13
N SER A 24 24.77 -11.64 16.04
CA SER A 24 25.84 -12.58 15.73
C SER A 24 27.03 -12.20 16.61
N SER A 25 27.39 -13.05 17.56
CA SER A 25 28.56 -12.92 18.43
C SER A 25 29.90 -13.08 17.68
N ASN A 26 29.86 -13.39 16.38
CA ASN A 26 31.02 -13.69 15.55
C ASN A 26 31.42 -12.54 14.59
N HIS A 27 31.02 -11.30 14.87
CA HIS A 27 31.45 -10.18 14.03
C HIS A 27 32.95 -9.92 14.13
N PRO A 28 33.69 -9.89 12.99
CA PRO A 28 35.08 -9.52 13.02
C PRO A 28 35.21 -8.10 13.58
N LYS A 29 36.05 -7.94 14.60
CA LYS A 29 36.27 -6.64 15.25
C LYS A 29 36.84 -5.67 14.22
N GLN A 30 36.02 -4.70 13.79
CA GLN A 30 36.46 -3.62 12.92
C GLN A 30 36.81 -2.40 13.77
N SER A 31 37.94 -1.76 13.47
CA SER A 31 38.27 -0.46 14.06
C SER A 31 37.20 0.58 13.70
N PRO A 32 36.80 1.44 14.66
CA PRO A 32 35.85 2.51 14.40
C PRO A 32 36.43 3.48 13.39
N THR A 33 35.60 3.89 12.45
CA THR A 33 35.91 4.95 11.50
C THR A 33 34.92 6.07 11.73
N TYR A 34 35.41 7.30 11.70
CA TYR A 34 34.59 8.48 11.83
C TYR A 34 34.66 9.28 10.53
N ASN A 35 33.57 9.95 10.20
CA ASN A 35 33.55 10.86 9.05
C ASN A 35 34.19 12.23 9.40
N GLU A 36 34.10 13.17 8.45
CA GLU A 36 34.67 14.52 8.52
C GLU A 36 34.22 15.30 9.76
N VAL A 37 33.02 15.01 10.26
CA VAL A 37 32.37 15.67 11.41
C VAL A 37 32.27 14.76 12.64
N ASN A 38 33.16 13.76 12.72
CA ASN A 38 33.32 12.88 13.88
C ASN A 38 32.06 12.04 14.21
N ILE A 39 31.28 11.67 13.19
CA ILE A 39 30.17 10.71 13.29
C ILE A 39 30.74 9.31 13.05
N LEU A 40 30.46 8.39 13.99
CA LEU A 40 30.84 6.98 13.86
C LEU A 40 30.12 6.36 12.67
N MET A 41 30.91 5.80 11.76
CA MET A 41 30.38 5.07 10.61
C MET A 41 29.94 3.66 11.02
N ILE A 42 28.90 3.19 10.35
CA ILE A 42 28.44 1.80 10.42
C ILE A 42 29.52 0.83 9.93
N ASP A 43 29.36 -0.45 10.25
CA ASP A 43 30.23 -1.55 9.79
C ASP A 43 30.42 -1.54 8.26
N ARG A 44 31.60 -1.95 7.78
CA ARG A 44 31.95 -1.88 6.36
C ARG A 44 31.23 -2.91 5.52
N ASN A 45 30.93 -4.08 6.06
CA ASN A 45 30.12 -5.06 5.33
C ASN A 45 28.69 -4.53 5.20
N PHE A 46 28.18 -3.96 6.29
CA PHE A 46 26.87 -3.31 6.28
C PHE A 46 26.80 -2.12 5.28
N GLN A 47 27.85 -1.29 5.24
CA GLN A 47 27.98 -0.21 4.24
C GLN A 47 27.97 -0.75 2.80
N LYS A 48 28.69 -1.84 2.55
CA LYS A 48 28.74 -2.49 1.23
C LYS A 48 27.36 -2.96 0.80
N VAL A 49 26.61 -3.61 1.70
CA VAL A 49 25.27 -4.11 1.35
C VAL A 49 24.27 -2.96 1.10
N LEU A 50 24.34 -1.89 1.89
CA LEU A 50 23.44 -0.74 1.73
C LEU A 50 23.76 0.12 0.50
N PHE A 51 25.05 0.38 0.26
CA PHE A 51 25.48 1.44 -0.66
C PHE A 51 26.40 0.95 -1.78
N ASP A 52 26.64 -0.36 -1.88
CA ASP A 52 27.59 -0.99 -2.81
C ASP A 52 28.99 -0.34 -2.77
N CYS A 53 29.38 0.17 -1.60
CA CYS A 53 30.66 0.82 -1.42
C CYS A 53 31.18 0.66 0.01
N GLN A 54 32.49 0.77 0.15
CA GLN A 54 33.17 0.82 1.44
C GLN A 54 34.08 2.04 1.44
N LYS A 55 33.91 2.91 2.43
CA LYS A 55 34.73 4.12 2.56
C LYS A 55 35.50 4.08 3.87
N TYR A 56 36.82 4.10 3.74
CA TYR A 56 37.75 3.99 4.87
C TYR A 56 38.37 5.34 5.23
N ASP A 57 38.55 6.21 4.24
CA ASP A 57 39.17 7.51 4.40
C ASP A 57 38.13 8.62 4.34
N TYR A 58 38.16 9.48 5.34
CA TYR A 58 37.30 10.65 5.47
C TYR A 58 38.21 11.83 5.75
N GLN A 59 38.02 12.90 4.98
CA GLN A 59 38.84 14.10 5.15
C GLN A 59 38.51 14.77 6.48
N LYS A 60 39.33 15.71 6.94
CA LYS A 60 38.94 16.56 8.07
C LYS A 60 37.91 17.59 7.59
N ALA A 61 36.97 17.94 8.46
CA ALA A 61 36.08 19.07 8.21
C ALA A 61 36.87 20.34 7.83
N SER A 62 36.32 21.13 6.91
CA SER A 62 36.90 22.43 6.55
C SER A 62 36.76 23.43 7.71
N PHE A 63 37.50 24.54 7.63
CA PHE A 63 37.44 25.59 8.66
C PHE A 63 36.03 26.19 8.81
N GLU A 64 35.33 26.38 7.69
CA GLU A 64 33.96 26.93 7.66
C GLU A 64 32.98 25.99 8.37
N ILE A 65 33.11 24.67 8.13
CA ILE A 65 32.31 23.66 8.81
C ILE A 65 32.59 23.68 10.31
N LEU A 66 33.87 23.68 10.71
CA LEU A 66 34.26 23.76 12.13
C LEU A 66 33.67 24.99 12.82
N GLN A 67 33.71 26.15 12.16
CA GLN A 67 33.16 27.40 12.71
C GLN A 67 31.64 27.32 12.90
N GLU A 68 30.91 26.73 11.94
CA GLU A 68 29.45 26.60 12.02
C GLU A 68 29.04 25.62 13.13
N PHE A 69 29.71 24.48 13.26
CA PHE A 69 29.46 23.54 14.36
C PHE A 69 29.76 24.17 15.73
N CYS A 70 30.85 24.95 15.84
CA CYS A 70 31.14 25.74 17.05
C CYS A 70 30.03 26.76 17.34
N ARG A 71 29.52 27.47 16.33
CA ARG A 71 28.41 28.43 16.48
C ARG A 71 27.13 27.75 16.98
N LEU A 72 26.88 26.51 16.56
CA LEU A 72 25.75 25.69 17.01
C LEU A 72 25.99 25.02 18.38
N GLY A 73 27.18 25.18 18.98
CA GLY A 73 27.53 24.55 20.25
C GLY A 73 27.75 23.04 20.16
N ILE A 74 28.07 22.52 18.97
CA ILE A 74 28.31 21.10 18.72
C ILE A 74 29.82 20.87 18.57
N ASP A 75 30.40 20.05 19.45
CA ASP A 75 31.81 19.69 19.38
C ASP A 75 32.04 18.46 18.49
N ILE A 76 32.77 18.68 17.40
CA ILE A 76 33.20 17.64 16.45
C ILE A 76 34.71 17.33 16.55
N THR A 77 35.45 18.01 17.43
CA THR A 77 36.91 17.91 17.55
C THR A 77 37.37 17.00 18.69
N SER A 78 36.52 16.81 19.72
CA SER A 78 36.86 15.94 20.85
C SER A 78 37.06 14.48 20.45
N SER A 79 38.04 13.86 21.12
CA SER A 79 38.24 12.42 21.06
C SER A 79 37.02 11.72 21.68
N ARG A 80 36.31 10.91 20.89
CA ARG A 80 35.16 10.15 21.37
C ARG A 80 35.62 8.85 22.02
N HIS A 81 34.88 8.40 23.04
CA HIS A 81 35.06 7.05 23.58
C HIS A 81 34.93 6.01 22.47
N TYR A 82 35.85 5.05 22.47
CA TYR A 82 35.86 3.94 21.52
C TYR A 82 34.52 3.19 21.59
N LYS A 83 33.76 3.25 20.50
CA LYS A 83 32.54 2.46 20.31
C LYS A 83 32.73 1.57 19.09
N ASN A 84 32.39 0.29 19.23
CA ASN A 84 32.36 -0.60 18.09
C ASN A 84 31.34 -0.10 17.06
N PRO A 85 31.64 -0.17 15.75
CA PRO A 85 30.66 0.08 14.71
C PRO A 85 29.40 -0.78 14.92
N LEU A 86 28.24 -0.18 14.68
CA LEU A 86 26.98 -0.93 14.71
C LEU A 86 26.97 -1.92 13.55
N TYR A 87 26.66 -3.18 13.87
CA TYR A 87 26.45 -4.25 12.92
C TYR A 87 25.19 -5.03 13.29
N PHE A 88 24.42 -5.43 12.28
CA PHE A 88 23.42 -6.48 12.38
C PHE A 88 23.38 -7.29 11.09
N SER A 89 22.99 -8.56 11.20
CA SER A 89 22.85 -9.42 10.02
C SER A 89 21.68 -8.90 9.19
N ILE A 90 21.94 -8.57 7.93
CA ILE A 90 20.88 -8.30 6.96
C ILE A 90 20.40 -9.67 6.44
N PRO A 91 19.09 -9.87 6.24
CA PRO A 91 18.58 -10.99 5.45
C PRO A 91 19.19 -11.02 4.05
N ASP A 92 19.09 -12.16 3.39
CA ASP A 92 19.55 -12.28 2.01
C ASP A 92 18.80 -11.29 1.11
N LEU A 93 19.56 -10.54 0.31
CA LEU A 93 19.01 -9.58 -0.63
C LEU A 93 18.70 -10.25 -1.97
N SER A 94 17.68 -9.73 -2.65
CA SER A 94 17.37 -10.06 -4.04
C SER A 94 18.14 -9.08 -4.91
N GLY A 95 19.36 -9.44 -5.30
CA GLY A 95 20.29 -8.56 -6.01
C GLY A 95 21.49 -8.15 -5.16
N SER A 96 22.27 -7.19 -5.65
CA SER A 96 23.59 -6.84 -5.11
C SER A 96 23.54 -5.79 -4.00
N ASN A 97 22.44 -5.05 -3.90
CA ASN A 97 22.26 -3.93 -2.97
C ASN A 97 20.78 -3.74 -2.61
N VAL A 98 20.51 -2.89 -1.61
CA VAL A 98 19.15 -2.62 -1.12
C VAL A 98 18.24 -2.05 -2.20
N LYS A 99 18.76 -1.23 -3.12
CA LYS A 99 17.94 -0.66 -4.20
C LYS A 99 17.41 -1.77 -5.11
N GLU A 100 18.27 -2.69 -5.55
CA GLU A 100 17.87 -3.83 -6.38
C GLU A 100 16.87 -4.74 -5.67
N HIS A 101 17.07 -4.99 -4.37
CA HIS A 101 16.13 -5.77 -3.58
C HIS A 101 14.77 -5.10 -3.48
N LEU A 102 14.71 -3.79 -3.18
CA LEU A 102 13.46 -3.04 -3.12
C LEU A 102 12.78 -2.97 -4.49
N ASP A 103 13.53 -2.81 -5.58
CA ASP A 103 13.00 -2.86 -6.94
C ASP A 103 12.43 -4.25 -7.27
N SER A 104 13.08 -5.33 -6.84
CA SER A 104 12.61 -6.71 -6.99
C SER A 104 11.33 -6.95 -6.21
N VAL A 105 11.30 -6.59 -4.93
CA VAL A 105 10.11 -6.72 -4.07
C VAL A 105 8.96 -5.88 -4.62
N ALA A 106 9.23 -4.64 -5.02
CA ALA A 106 8.22 -3.78 -5.63
C ALA A 106 7.65 -4.41 -6.90
N LYS A 107 8.49 -4.95 -7.79
CA LYS A 107 8.04 -5.67 -9.00
C LYS A 107 7.19 -6.90 -8.66
N GLU A 108 7.63 -7.71 -7.71
CA GLU A 108 6.91 -8.92 -7.31
C GLU A 108 5.54 -8.60 -6.73
N LEU A 109 5.48 -7.68 -5.76
CA LEU A 109 4.23 -7.21 -5.16
C LEU A 109 3.33 -6.52 -6.20
N SER A 110 3.93 -5.88 -7.20
CA SER A 110 3.19 -5.18 -8.25
C SER A 110 2.72 -6.05 -9.41
N HIS A 111 3.35 -7.20 -9.61
CA HIS A 111 3.11 -8.01 -10.81
C HIS A 111 1.66 -8.47 -11.00
N PRO A 112 0.94 -8.94 -9.96
CA PRO A 112 -0.44 -9.40 -10.12
C PRO A 112 -1.39 -8.32 -10.66
N TYR A 113 -1.24 -7.07 -10.21
CA TYR A 113 -2.16 -6.01 -10.62
C TYR A 113 -1.73 -5.34 -11.92
N MET A 114 -0.43 -5.32 -12.25
CA MET A 114 0.01 -4.91 -13.60
C MET A 114 -0.63 -5.78 -14.68
N LYS A 115 -0.68 -7.11 -14.47
CA LYS A 115 -1.39 -8.03 -15.38
C LYS A 115 -2.88 -7.71 -15.52
N LEU A 116 -3.54 -7.39 -14.40
CA LEU A 116 -4.95 -7.01 -14.41
C LEU A 116 -5.19 -5.73 -15.22
N LEU A 117 -4.32 -4.73 -15.06
CA LEU A 117 -4.39 -3.46 -15.81
C LEU A 117 -4.13 -3.67 -17.30
N GLU A 118 -3.14 -4.48 -17.66
CA GLU A 118 -2.85 -4.83 -19.05
C GLU A 118 -4.03 -5.54 -19.72
N SER A 119 -4.82 -6.30 -18.95
CA SER A 119 -6.01 -7.01 -19.43
C SER A 119 -7.31 -6.18 -19.43
N PHE A 120 -7.30 -4.95 -18.90
CA PHE A 120 -8.53 -4.15 -18.69
C PHE A 120 -9.25 -3.79 -20.00
N GLY A 121 -8.52 -3.70 -21.11
CA GLY A 121 -9.11 -3.50 -22.43
C GLY A 121 -9.86 -2.17 -22.59
N SER A 122 -10.78 -2.14 -23.57
CA SER A 122 -11.65 -1.00 -23.84
C SER A 122 -12.98 -1.12 -23.09
N PRO A 123 -13.60 0.00 -22.68
CA PRO A 123 -14.82 -0.05 -21.90
C PRO A 123 -16.00 -0.61 -22.74
N PRO A 124 -16.87 -1.45 -22.14
CA PRO A 124 -18.11 -1.88 -22.77
C PRO A 124 -19.07 -0.71 -22.99
N GLU A 125 -20.07 -0.91 -23.86
CA GLU A 125 -21.12 0.07 -24.11
C GLU A 125 -21.84 0.46 -22.81
N LEU A 126 -22.04 1.77 -22.64
CA LEU A 126 -22.74 2.33 -21.48
C LEU A 126 -24.22 1.91 -21.51
N PRO A 127 -24.77 1.36 -20.42
CA PRO A 127 -26.18 1.02 -20.37
C PRO A 127 -27.05 2.27 -20.48
N LYS A 128 -28.16 2.14 -21.22
CA LYS A 128 -29.13 3.22 -21.42
C LYS A 128 -30.12 3.35 -20.26
N ILE A 129 -30.33 2.27 -19.53
CA ILE A 129 -31.28 2.17 -18.43
C ILE A 129 -30.55 1.56 -17.24
N TRP A 130 -30.64 2.22 -16.10
CA TRP A 130 -30.05 1.79 -14.83
C TRP A 130 -31.17 1.35 -13.89
N GLU A 131 -30.98 0.23 -13.19
CA GLU A 131 -31.88 -0.26 -12.17
C GLU A 131 -31.58 0.38 -10.80
N SER A 132 -32.63 0.60 -10.02
CA SER A 132 -32.56 1.08 -8.63
C SER A 132 -32.64 -0.06 -7.60
N SER A 133 -32.52 -1.30 -8.06
CA SER A 133 -32.48 -2.51 -7.25
C SER A 133 -31.36 -2.42 -6.20
N SER A 134 -31.66 -2.78 -4.95
CA SER A 134 -30.66 -2.73 -3.89
C SER A 134 -29.57 -3.78 -4.07
N GLY A 135 -28.33 -3.44 -3.69
CA GLY A 135 -27.15 -4.25 -3.91
C GLY A 135 -26.54 -4.01 -5.29
N TRP A 136 -25.67 -4.92 -5.74
CA TRP A 136 -25.01 -4.82 -7.03
C TRP A 136 -25.90 -5.34 -8.18
N THR A 137 -25.91 -4.57 -9.26
CA THR A 137 -26.49 -4.95 -10.55
C THR A 137 -25.41 -4.82 -11.62
N LYS A 138 -25.18 -5.88 -12.39
CA LYS A 138 -24.31 -5.91 -13.57
C LYS A 138 -25.12 -5.61 -14.83
N TYR A 139 -24.57 -4.78 -15.71
CA TYR A 139 -25.12 -4.44 -17.02
C TYR A 139 -24.19 -4.92 -18.13
N ARG A 140 -24.73 -5.71 -19.06
CA ARG A 140 -24.00 -6.19 -20.24
C ARG A 140 -24.92 -6.16 -21.45
N GLY A 141 -24.74 -5.14 -22.29
CA GLY A 141 -25.68 -4.82 -23.36
C GLY A 141 -27.06 -4.53 -22.76
N ASP A 142 -28.10 -5.19 -23.28
CA ASP A 142 -29.49 -5.03 -22.81
C ASP A 142 -29.86 -5.96 -21.63
N LYS A 143 -28.88 -6.67 -21.05
CA LYS A 143 -29.12 -7.63 -19.95
C LYS A 143 -28.62 -7.10 -18.61
N THR A 144 -29.44 -7.30 -17.58
CA THR A 144 -29.12 -6.97 -16.18
C THR A 144 -29.04 -8.24 -15.33
N TYR A 145 -28.13 -8.25 -14.36
CA TYR A 145 -27.93 -9.38 -13.44
C TYR A 145 -27.70 -8.86 -12.03
N SER A 146 -28.49 -9.33 -11.06
CA SER A 146 -28.17 -9.12 -9.65
C SER A 146 -26.98 -9.99 -9.26
N VAL A 147 -25.98 -9.39 -8.61
CA VAL A 147 -24.74 -10.07 -8.18
C VAL A 147 -24.39 -9.67 -6.75
N GLU A 148 -23.58 -10.49 -6.07
CA GLU A 148 -23.12 -10.16 -4.71
C GLU A 148 -22.04 -9.07 -4.71
N ALA A 149 -21.20 -9.05 -5.75
CA ALA A 149 -20.07 -8.15 -5.95
C ALA A 149 -19.66 -8.13 -7.44
N PRO A 150 -18.82 -7.17 -7.88
CA PRO A 150 -18.23 -7.20 -9.22
C PRO A 150 -17.48 -8.50 -9.49
N LEU A 151 -17.75 -9.11 -10.64
CA LEU A 151 -17.24 -10.45 -10.97
C LEU A 151 -15.78 -10.41 -11.42
N GLU A 152 -15.39 -9.34 -12.11
CA GLU A 152 -14.04 -9.16 -12.65
C GLU A 152 -13.07 -8.65 -11.58
N ASP A 153 -11.79 -8.89 -11.81
CA ASP A 153 -10.73 -8.56 -10.85
C ASP A 153 -10.13 -7.18 -11.05
N ALA A 154 -10.47 -6.49 -12.15
CA ALA A 154 -10.06 -5.12 -12.40
C ALA A 154 -11.30 -4.26 -12.61
N LEU A 155 -11.44 -3.20 -11.82
CA LEU A 155 -12.58 -2.29 -11.92
C LEU A 155 -12.18 -0.83 -11.70
N ILE A 156 -12.80 0.07 -12.44
CA ILE A 156 -12.83 1.50 -12.14
C ILE A 156 -14.06 1.76 -11.29
N PHE A 157 -13.91 2.44 -10.15
CA PHE A 157 -14.92 2.55 -9.11
C PHE A 157 -15.10 3.99 -8.65
N ASP A 158 -16.34 4.37 -8.36
CA ASP A 158 -16.72 5.66 -7.80
C ASP A 158 -17.97 5.50 -6.92
N THR A 159 -18.08 6.25 -5.82
CA THR A 159 -19.22 6.16 -4.90
C THR A 159 -19.68 7.51 -4.35
N GLU A 160 -20.99 7.60 -4.11
CA GLU A 160 -21.63 8.80 -3.59
C GLU A 160 -22.34 8.54 -2.26
N VAL A 161 -22.37 9.57 -1.42
CA VAL A 161 -23.08 9.59 -0.15
C VAL A 161 -24.11 10.72 -0.12
N LEU A 162 -25.18 10.56 0.64
CA LEU A 162 -26.06 11.67 0.98
C LEU A 162 -25.50 12.38 2.21
N VAL A 163 -24.77 13.48 1.99
CA VAL A 163 -24.01 14.21 3.03
C VAL A 163 -24.84 14.54 4.27
N LYS A 164 -26.12 14.87 4.12
CA LYS A 164 -27.02 15.20 5.23
C LYS A 164 -27.41 13.99 6.10
N GLU A 165 -27.37 12.80 5.51
CA GLU A 165 -27.77 11.52 6.14
C GLU A 165 -26.58 10.74 6.72
N GLY A 166 -25.35 11.17 6.42
CA GLY A 166 -24.12 10.63 7.00
C GLY A 166 -23.06 10.25 5.96
N HIS A 167 -22.14 9.39 6.39
CA HIS A 167 -20.94 9.01 5.62
C HIS A 167 -21.00 7.59 5.04
N VAL A 168 -22.14 6.91 5.20
CA VAL A 168 -22.39 5.58 4.64
C VAL A 168 -22.65 5.72 3.14
N PRO A 169 -22.17 4.79 2.28
CA PRO A 169 -22.42 4.85 0.85
C PRO A 169 -23.92 4.78 0.52
N THR A 170 -24.34 5.63 -0.40
CA THR A 170 -25.70 5.66 -0.94
C THR A 170 -25.77 4.89 -2.25
N MET A 171 -24.82 5.15 -3.14
CA MET A 171 -24.71 4.49 -4.44
C MET A 171 -23.26 4.38 -4.88
N ALA A 172 -22.99 3.47 -5.79
CA ALA A 172 -21.70 3.38 -6.46
C ALA A 172 -21.84 2.86 -7.88
N VAL A 173 -20.82 3.13 -8.70
CA VAL A 173 -20.70 2.62 -10.06
C VAL A 173 -19.36 1.93 -10.19
N ALA A 174 -19.33 0.82 -10.94
CA ALA A 174 -18.08 0.23 -11.38
C ALA A 174 -18.07 -0.06 -12.87
N LEU A 175 -16.90 0.09 -13.48
CA LEU A 175 -16.64 -0.25 -14.88
C LEU A 175 -15.58 -1.33 -14.93
N THR A 176 -15.84 -2.38 -15.70
CA THR A 176 -14.92 -3.51 -15.93
C THR A 176 -14.77 -3.75 -17.43
N SER A 177 -13.90 -4.69 -17.80
CA SER A 177 -13.76 -5.13 -19.19
C SER A 177 -15.00 -5.84 -19.75
N ASP A 178 -15.87 -6.40 -18.90
CA ASP A 178 -17.04 -7.21 -19.33
C ASP A 178 -18.39 -6.51 -19.13
N GLY A 179 -18.46 -5.47 -18.30
CA GLY A 179 -19.70 -4.77 -18.04
C GLY A 179 -19.60 -3.54 -17.12
N TRP A 180 -20.69 -2.79 -17.09
CA TRP A 180 -20.95 -1.75 -16.11
C TRP A 180 -21.65 -2.35 -14.89
N TYR A 181 -21.52 -1.70 -13.75
CA TYR A 181 -22.16 -2.10 -12.51
C TYR A 181 -22.71 -0.89 -11.78
N SER A 182 -23.84 -1.05 -11.11
CA SER A 182 -24.34 -0.09 -10.11
C SER A 182 -24.60 -0.80 -8.80
N TRP A 183 -24.28 -0.14 -7.69
CA TRP A 183 -24.64 -0.55 -6.36
C TRP A 183 -25.60 0.47 -5.76
N THR A 184 -26.70 0.01 -5.18
CA THR A 184 -27.67 0.88 -4.48
C THR A 184 -27.86 0.43 -3.04
N SER A 185 -27.70 1.36 -2.10
CA SER A 185 -27.86 1.10 -0.68
C SER A 185 -29.27 0.62 -0.34
N LYS A 186 -29.39 -0.39 0.52
CA LYS A 186 -30.69 -0.89 1.04
C LYS A 186 -31.52 0.21 1.71
N ARG A 187 -30.84 1.22 2.26
CA ARG A 187 -31.46 2.39 2.91
C ARG A 187 -32.30 3.24 1.96
N LEU A 188 -32.06 3.16 0.65
CA LEU A 188 -32.89 3.85 -0.34
C LEU A 188 -34.17 3.07 -0.71
N SER A 189 -34.18 1.77 -0.51
CA SER A 189 -35.31 0.88 -0.86
C SER A 189 -36.28 0.61 0.30
N VAL A 190 -35.83 0.78 1.55
CA VAL A 190 -36.60 0.48 2.75
C VAL A 190 -36.97 1.78 3.45
N TYR A 191 -38.26 2.12 3.47
CA TYR A 191 -38.78 3.13 4.40
C TYR A 191 -38.97 2.44 5.77
N ASP A 192 -37.93 2.47 6.59
CA ASP A 192 -38.00 1.99 7.97
C ASP A 192 -37.49 3.10 8.90
N ASP A 193 -38.40 3.65 9.71
CA ASP A 193 -38.12 4.68 10.71
C ASP A 193 -37.06 4.23 11.74
N ASN A 194 -36.78 2.92 11.84
CA ASN A 194 -35.74 2.36 12.71
C ASN A 194 -34.35 2.27 12.07
N CYS A 195 -34.20 2.49 10.75
CA CYS A 195 -32.89 2.47 10.08
C CYS A 195 -31.93 3.57 10.57
N LEU A 196 -32.43 4.59 11.30
CA LEU A 196 -31.61 5.60 11.97
C LEU A 196 -30.79 5.02 13.14
N ASN A 197 -31.20 3.85 13.66
CA ASN A 197 -30.53 3.15 14.75
C ASN A 197 -29.68 1.96 14.29
N ASP A 198 -29.37 1.84 12.99
CA ASP A 198 -28.53 0.75 12.51
C ASP A 198 -27.07 0.99 12.94
N ILE A 199 -26.77 0.54 14.16
CA ILE A 199 -25.48 0.64 14.87
C ILE A 199 -24.36 -0.05 14.09
N ASN A 200 -24.67 -0.85 13.06
CA ASN A 200 -23.68 -1.53 12.24
C ASN A 200 -23.52 -0.87 10.87
N ALA A 201 -22.93 0.34 10.86
CA ALA A 201 -22.46 1.01 9.63
C ALA A 201 -21.65 0.08 8.71
N PHE A 202 -21.01 -0.93 9.29
CA PHE A 202 -20.30 -2.00 8.60
C PHE A 202 -21.16 -2.78 7.59
N ASN A 203 -22.40 -3.15 7.93
CA ASN A 203 -23.30 -3.90 7.05
C ASN A 203 -23.84 -3.05 5.88
N SER A 204 -23.61 -1.75 5.94
CA SER A 204 -24.00 -0.80 4.90
C SER A 204 -22.85 -0.43 3.95
N LEU A 205 -21.64 -1.00 4.14
CA LEU A 205 -20.51 -0.80 3.24
C LEU A 205 -20.66 -1.64 1.96
N ILE A 206 -19.95 -1.22 0.91
CA ILE A 206 -20.02 -1.81 -0.43
C ILE A 206 -19.09 -3.04 -0.49
N PRO A 207 -19.61 -4.26 -0.71
CA PRO A 207 -18.77 -5.43 -0.92
C PRO A 207 -18.15 -5.39 -2.32
N ILE A 208 -16.83 -5.57 -2.41
CA ILE A 208 -16.11 -5.75 -3.68
C ILE A 208 -15.74 -7.22 -3.91
N TYR A 209 -15.87 -8.05 -2.88
CA TYR A 209 -15.65 -9.49 -2.95
C TYR A 209 -16.94 -10.24 -2.66
N GLY A 210 -17.23 -11.25 -3.50
CA GLY A 210 -18.30 -12.21 -3.23
C GLY A 210 -17.91 -13.20 -2.13
N SER A 211 -18.89 -13.95 -1.63
CA SER A 211 -18.71 -14.85 -0.48
C SER A 211 -17.68 -15.98 -0.69
N LYS A 212 -17.33 -16.30 -1.95
CA LYS A 212 -16.53 -17.49 -2.31
C LYS A 212 -15.08 -17.22 -2.71
N ASN A 213 -14.66 -15.96 -2.93
CA ASN A 213 -13.37 -15.65 -3.56
C ASN A 213 -12.66 -14.45 -2.90
N LYS A 214 -12.29 -14.54 -1.62
CA LYS A 214 -11.59 -13.44 -0.93
C LYS A 214 -10.07 -13.41 -1.13
N ASP A 215 -9.49 -14.51 -1.61
CA ASP A 215 -8.04 -14.69 -1.74
C ASP A 215 -7.47 -14.24 -3.10
N ILE A 216 -8.34 -13.76 -4.00
CA ILE A 216 -7.95 -13.28 -5.33
C ILE A 216 -7.54 -11.81 -5.24
N SER A 217 -6.44 -11.43 -5.90
CA SER A 217 -6.09 -10.01 -6.05
C SER A 217 -7.11 -9.30 -6.93
N LYS A 218 -7.78 -8.26 -6.40
CA LYS A 218 -8.54 -7.29 -7.21
C LYS A 218 -7.84 -5.94 -7.28
N CYS A 219 -7.81 -5.34 -8.47
CA CYS A 219 -7.35 -3.98 -8.75
C CYS A 219 -8.55 -3.03 -8.83
N VAL A 220 -8.71 -2.17 -7.82
CA VAL A 220 -9.73 -1.11 -7.81
C VAL A 220 -9.06 0.22 -8.16
N ILE A 221 -9.57 0.87 -9.20
CA ILE A 221 -9.02 2.11 -9.76
C ILE A 221 -10.04 3.21 -9.48
N GLY A 222 -9.60 4.34 -8.91
CA GLY A 222 -10.49 5.45 -8.58
C GLY A 222 -9.78 6.79 -8.70
N HIS A 223 -10.56 7.87 -8.68
CA HIS A 223 -10.04 9.23 -8.64
C HIS A 223 -10.18 9.78 -7.22
N PHE A 224 -9.07 10.11 -6.56
CA PHE A 224 -9.08 10.48 -5.13
C PHE A 224 -9.63 9.37 -4.21
N VAL A 225 -9.16 8.15 -4.48
CA VAL A 225 -9.63 6.86 -3.95
C VAL A 225 -9.80 6.77 -2.43
N SER A 226 -9.14 7.62 -1.64
CA SER A 226 -9.32 7.61 -0.19
C SER A 226 -10.77 7.83 0.24
N TYR A 227 -11.52 8.62 -0.55
CA TYR A 227 -12.94 8.84 -0.30
C TYR A 227 -13.75 7.57 -0.54
N ASP A 228 -13.58 6.97 -1.72
CA ASP A 228 -14.31 5.77 -2.13
C ASP A 228 -13.96 4.55 -1.29
N ARG A 229 -12.67 4.38 -0.99
CA ARG A 229 -12.10 3.29 -0.20
C ARG A 229 -12.73 3.19 1.18
N ALA A 230 -13.02 4.32 1.82
CA ALA A 230 -13.66 4.35 3.13
C ALA A 230 -15.12 3.85 3.11
N ARG A 231 -15.66 3.46 1.95
CA ARG A 231 -17.01 2.91 1.78
C ARG A 231 -16.98 1.45 1.32
N ILE A 232 -15.80 0.86 1.12
CA ILE A 232 -15.62 -0.54 0.75
C ILE A 232 -15.58 -1.40 2.02
N LEU A 233 -16.34 -2.50 2.03
CA LEU A 233 -16.47 -3.41 3.16
C LEU A 233 -15.14 -4.07 3.55
N GLU A 234 -14.40 -4.57 2.56
CA GLU A 234 -13.21 -5.38 2.78
C GLU A 234 -12.00 -4.60 3.31
N GLU A 235 -12.04 -3.27 3.28
CA GLU A 235 -11.03 -2.39 3.86
C GLU A 235 -11.04 -2.40 5.40
N TYR A 236 -12.11 -2.94 5.99
CA TYR A 236 -12.30 -3.02 7.43
C TYR A 236 -12.28 -4.47 7.95
N LEU A 237 -12.06 -5.46 7.09
CA LEU A 237 -11.95 -6.87 7.51
C LEU A 237 -10.52 -7.20 7.96
N LEU A 238 -10.37 -7.66 9.20
CA LEU A 238 -9.08 -8.01 9.80
C LEU A 238 -8.53 -9.37 9.29
N ASP A 239 -9.42 -10.31 8.94
CA ASP A 239 -9.06 -11.70 8.61
C ASP A 239 -8.57 -11.91 7.17
N VAL A 240 -8.65 -10.89 6.32
CA VAL A 240 -8.21 -10.97 4.91
C VAL A 240 -6.70 -10.68 4.76
N CYS A 241 -5.97 -10.69 5.87
CA CYS A 241 -4.51 -10.68 5.94
C CYS A 241 -3.98 -12.06 6.37
N THR A 242 -4.58 -13.15 5.89
CA THR A 242 -4.04 -14.50 6.12
C THR A 242 -3.05 -14.84 5.00
N PHE A 243 -1.78 -14.64 5.33
CA PHE A 243 -0.63 -15.09 4.55
C PHE A 243 -0.43 -16.60 4.78
N THR A 244 -0.91 -17.42 3.86
CA THR A 244 -0.51 -18.84 3.78
C THR A 244 0.36 -19.06 2.56
#